data_AF-A0A1V5LXL0-F1
#
_entry.id   AF-A0A1V5LXL0-F1
#
_cell.length_a   1.000
_cell.length_b   1.000
_cell.length_c   1.000
_cell.angle_alpha   90.00
_cell.angle_beta   90.00
_cell.angle_gamma   90.00
#
_symmetry.space_group_name_H-M   'P 1'
#
loop_
_entity.id
_entity.type
_entity.pdbx_description
1 polymer ?
#
loop_
_entity_poly.entity_id
_entity_poly.type
_entity_poly.pdbx_seq_one_letter_code
_entity_poly.pdbx_strand_id
1 'polypeptide(L)'
;MSLSSSTSANQYGYNNLNELTSIAAGGATRFEGTANKALKSATVNSNAATLPDSQKFAGNATLNSGANTIPASVTDGTNTTKTSSYRVSTKGSASSSPTFDANGNMTSDGTNTYEWDAENRLVKISYPGVNNFSQFSYDGLRRNTKNIETVAGSVTSVNQFVWEDFERVEARDVSASLTARFYDFGEVSSGSSEYYTTDHLGSVREMTSTSGTIDAQYQYQAWGETQKIQGTANSRYSFTGHYLHSRSGFILAPFRAYASSMARWLNRDPFEESEGLNLYAYLENDPIDFTDDFGLGKGKGGGKGGGKGGSGSSPYCYQDACCWQQYKRCYARVVMAWVSLMTMGKSDAQHFNHASGCCRERRSECNGTVALRRKYPKSRFNCAEECLSE
;
A
#
# COMPACT_ATOMS: atom_id res chain seq x y z
N MET A 1 11.03 -31.68 2.68
CA MET A 1 10.46 -30.78 3.71
C MET A 1 10.68 -29.37 3.21
N SER A 2 9.62 -28.70 2.79
CA SER A 2 9.66 -27.25 2.55
C SER A 2 8.86 -26.59 3.66
N LEU A 3 9.48 -25.64 4.33
CA LEU A 3 8.83 -24.66 5.19
C LEU A 3 9.04 -23.33 4.47
N SER A 4 7.97 -22.64 4.12
CA SER A 4 8.07 -21.27 3.61
C SER A 4 8.58 -20.40 4.75
N SER A 5 9.71 -19.72 4.56
CA SER A 5 10.19 -18.73 5.52
C SER A 5 9.25 -17.52 5.52
N SER A 6 8.53 -17.31 6.61
CA SER A 6 8.15 -15.95 7.01
C SER A 6 9.38 -15.32 7.65
N THR A 7 9.87 -14.21 7.09
CA THR A 7 11.18 -13.65 7.46
C THR A 7 11.09 -12.44 8.39
N SER A 8 9.94 -12.22 9.01
CA SER A 8 9.76 -11.35 10.18
C SER A 8 8.49 -11.74 10.94
N ALA A 9 8.64 -12.16 12.20
CA ALA A 9 7.51 -12.31 13.12
C ALA A 9 7.58 -11.18 14.14
N ASN A 10 6.68 -10.23 13.99
CA ASN A 10 6.41 -9.22 15.00
C ASN A 10 5.04 -9.53 15.62
N GLN A 11 4.92 -9.23 16.91
CA GLN A 11 3.64 -9.10 17.59
C GLN A 11 3.07 -7.72 17.33
N TYR A 12 1.77 -7.70 17.09
CA TYR A 12 1.02 -6.48 16.85
C TYR A 12 -0.17 -6.41 17.79
N GLY A 13 -0.32 -5.28 18.48
CA GLY A 13 -1.52 -4.94 19.25
C GLY A 13 -2.43 -4.03 18.45
N TYR A 14 -3.74 -4.18 18.62
CA TYR A 14 -4.74 -3.36 17.93
C TYR A 14 -5.81 -2.86 18.90
N ASN A 15 -6.41 -1.71 18.60
CA ASN A 15 -7.64 -1.25 19.26
C ASN A 15 -8.89 -1.71 18.48
N ASN A 16 -10.07 -1.32 18.97
CA ASN A 16 -11.36 -1.68 18.36
C ASN A 16 -11.61 -1.03 16.98
N LEU A 17 -10.74 -0.10 16.55
CA LEU A 17 -10.78 0.53 15.23
C LEU A 17 -9.78 -0.11 14.25
N ASN A 18 -9.10 -1.19 14.64
CA ASN A 18 -8.01 -1.85 13.90
C ASN A 18 -6.74 -1.00 13.73
N GLU A 19 -6.63 0.09 14.49
CA GLU A 19 -5.42 0.90 14.58
C GLU A 19 -4.35 0.15 15.38
N LEU A 20 -3.10 0.30 14.96
CA LEU A 20 -1.98 -0.41 15.54
C LEU A 20 -1.53 0.28 16.83
N THR A 21 -1.63 -0.40 17.98
CA THR A 21 -1.30 0.18 19.30
C THR A 21 0.07 -0.26 19.82
N SER A 22 0.59 -1.38 19.32
CA SER A 22 1.93 -1.85 19.64
C SER A 22 2.53 -2.68 18.52
N ILE A 23 3.84 -2.55 18.32
CA ILE A 23 4.67 -3.42 17.51
C ILE A 23 5.77 -3.92 18.43
N ALA A 24 5.98 -5.22 18.51
CA ALA A 24 7.10 -5.80 19.26
C ALA A 24 7.72 -6.95 18.48
N ALA A 25 9.04 -7.08 18.53
CA ALA A 25 9.70 -8.20 17.88
C ALA A 25 9.45 -9.53 18.61
N GLY A 26 9.40 -10.62 17.83
CA GLY A 26 9.25 -11.96 18.37
C GLY A 26 7.81 -12.32 18.70
N GLY A 27 7.64 -13.41 19.43
CA GLY A 27 6.34 -13.95 19.83
C GLY A 27 6.06 -15.34 19.28
N ALA A 28 4.92 -15.89 19.70
CA ALA A 28 4.45 -17.19 19.25
C ALA A 28 4.19 -17.16 17.74
N THR A 29 4.99 -17.91 16.99
CA THR A 29 4.93 -17.99 15.53
C THR A 29 4.52 -19.39 15.12
N ARG A 30 3.58 -19.49 14.19
CA ARG A 30 3.12 -20.77 13.65
C ARG A 30 4.02 -21.18 12.48
N PHE A 31 4.44 -22.44 12.49
CA PHE A 31 5.25 -23.07 11.47
C PHE A 31 4.43 -24.21 10.85
N GLU A 32 4.34 -24.20 9.52
CA GLU A 32 3.66 -25.24 8.75
C GLU A 32 4.62 -25.85 7.75
N GLY A 33 4.62 -27.17 7.65
CA GLY A 33 5.47 -27.87 6.71
C GLY A 33 4.81 -29.08 6.11
N THR A 34 5.34 -29.50 4.97
CA THR A 34 4.95 -30.72 4.27
C THR A 34 6.10 -31.72 4.23
N ALA A 35 5.73 -33.00 4.26
CA ALA A 35 6.63 -34.12 4.05
C ALA A 35 6.23 -34.89 2.79
N ASN A 36 7.16 -35.68 2.25
CA ASN A 36 6.91 -36.54 1.08
C ASN A 36 6.44 -37.95 1.46
N LYS A 37 6.19 -38.19 2.75
CA LYS A 37 5.74 -39.46 3.33
C LYS A 37 4.74 -39.19 4.44
N ALA A 38 3.92 -40.20 4.74
CA ALA A 38 3.02 -40.16 5.88
C ALA A 38 3.81 -40.00 7.21
N LEU A 39 3.38 -39.03 8.00
CA LEU A 39 3.96 -38.65 9.28
C LEU A 39 3.27 -39.40 10.42
N LYS A 40 4.08 -39.94 11.32
CA LYS A 40 3.66 -40.49 12.60
C LYS A 40 3.66 -39.41 13.68
N SER A 41 4.65 -38.51 13.65
CA SER A 41 4.76 -37.38 14.59
C SER A 41 5.62 -36.27 14.00
N ALA A 42 5.48 -35.07 14.55
CA ALA A 42 6.33 -33.93 14.22
C ALA A 42 6.57 -33.05 15.45
N THR A 43 7.67 -32.31 15.45
CA THR A 43 7.98 -31.28 16.45
C THR A 43 8.48 -30.00 15.78
N VAL A 44 8.18 -28.86 16.38
CA VAL A 44 8.71 -27.54 16.01
C VAL A 44 9.34 -26.93 17.26
N ASN A 45 10.64 -26.64 17.21
CA ASN A 45 11.43 -26.18 18.35
C ASN A 45 11.25 -27.07 19.59
N SER A 46 11.28 -28.39 19.40
CA SER A 46 11.02 -29.43 20.41
C SER A 46 9.58 -29.50 20.96
N ASN A 47 8.69 -28.56 20.59
CA ASN A 47 7.27 -28.65 20.92
C ASN A 47 6.56 -29.63 19.99
N ALA A 48 5.65 -30.45 20.52
CA ALA A 48 4.82 -31.34 19.71
C ALA A 48 4.01 -30.54 18.68
N ALA A 49 4.08 -30.94 17.42
CA ALA A 49 3.30 -30.36 16.34
C ALA A 49 2.07 -31.23 16.05
N THR A 50 0.99 -30.57 15.64
CA THR A 50 -0.21 -31.23 15.12
C THR A 50 0.04 -31.76 13.71
N LEU A 51 -0.69 -32.80 13.30
CA LEU A 51 -0.67 -33.35 11.95
C LEU A 51 -2.04 -33.12 11.30
N PRO A 52 -2.26 -31.98 10.60
CA PRO A 52 -3.54 -31.68 9.97
C PRO A 52 -3.92 -32.67 8.86
N ASP A 53 -2.91 -33.32 8.28
CA ASP A 53 -3.04 -34.36 7.26
C ASP A 53 -1.86 -35.33 7.42
N SER A 54 -1.97 -36.51 6.85
CA SER A 54 -0.94 -37.54 6.75
C SER A 54 0.43 -37.00 6.35
N GLN A 55 0.54 -35.95 5.54
CA GLN A 55 1.82 -35.41 5.06
C GLN A 55 2.11 -33.98 5.54
N LYS A 56 1.30 -33.43 6.44
CA LYS A 56 1.42 -32.03 6.91
C LYS A 56 1.65 -32.00 8.40
N PHE A 57 2.41 -31.01 8.86
CA PHE A 57 2.53 -30.70 10.28
C PHE A 57 2.39 -29.20 10.51
N ALA A 58 1.82 -28.84 11.66
CA ALA A 58 1.71 -27.47 12.13
C ALA A 58 2.06 -27.39 13.61
N GLY A 59 3.03 -26.54 13.96
CA GLY A 59 3.47 -26.33 15.34
C GLY A 59 3.81 -24.87 15.60
N ASN A 60 4.06 -24.54 16.87
CA ASN A 60 4.39 -23.17 17.27
C ASN A 60 5.78 -23.12 17.90
N ALA A 61 6.51 -22.06 17.62
CA ALA A 61 7.70 -21.69 18.36
C ALA A 61 7.67 -20.21 18.71
N THR A 62 8.13 -19.87 19.90
CA THR A 62 8.33 -18.47 20.29
C THR A 62 9.62 -17.97 19.67
N LEU A 63 9.51 -16.92 18.87
CA LEU A 63 10.66 -16.22 18.31
C LEU A 63 11.09 -15.11 19.28
N ASN A 64 12.39 -14.96 19.44
CA ASN A 64 13.01 -13.83 20.14
C ASN A 64 13.32 -12.70 19.14
N SER A 65 13.65 -11.53 19.67
CA SER A 65 14.24 -10.44 18.89
C SER A 65 15.54 -10.90 18.21
N GLY A 66 15.69 -10.59 16.93
CA GLY A 66 16.88 -10.94 16.15
C GLY A 66 16.81 -12.30 15.46
N ALA A 67 17.96 -12.92 15.23
CA ALA A 67 18.05 -14.16 14.47
C ALA A 67 17.66 -15.38 15.33
N ASN A 68 16.68 -16.15 14.86
CA ASN A 68 16.24 -17.39 15.48
C ASN A 68 16.59 -18.57 14.57
N THR A 69 16.97 -19.70 15.17
CA THR A 69 17.13 -20.97 14.44
C THR A 69 16.13 -21.97 15.01
N ILE A 70 15.13 -22.33 14.20
CA ILE A 70 14.00 -23.16 14.61
C ILE A 70 14.16 -24.56 14.00
N PRO A 71 14.47 -25.60 14.80
CA PRO A 71 14.50 -26.97 14.31
C PRO A 71 13.08 -27.51 14.17
N ALA A 72 12.75 -28.06 13.00
CA ALA A 72 11.54 -28.84 12.77
C ALA A 72 11.93 -30.29 12.51
N SER A 73 11.37 -31.23 13.29
CA SER A 73 11.61 -32.66 13.13
C SER A 73 10.33 -33.37 12.75
N VAL A 74 10.40 -34.30 11.80
CA VAL A 74 9.28 -35.16 11.43
C VAL A 74 9.70 -36.61 11.46
N THR A 75 8.82 -37.49 11.94
CA THR A 75 9.04 -38.92 12.06
C THR A 75 8.01 -39.65 11.21
N ASP A 76 8.44 -40.55 10.33
CA ASP A 76 7.54 -41.35 9.50
C ASP A 76 7.06 -42.63 10.21
N GLY A 77 6.18 -43.39 9.54
CA GLY A 77 5.66 -44.66 10.05
C GLY A 77 6.73 -45.75 10.30
N THR A 78 7.94 -45.61 9.73
CA THR A 78 9.09 -46.51 9.96
C THR A 78 9.95 -46.09 11.13
N ASN A 79 9.54 -45.05 11.88
CA ASN A 79 10.32 -44.41 12.95
C ASN A 79 11.60 -43.73 12.44
N THR A 80 11.66 -43.37 11.16
CA THR A 80 12.76 -42.55 10.62
C THR A 80 12.46 -41.09 10.90
N THR A 81 13.33 -40.41 11.64
CA THR A 81 13.20 -38.97 11.94
C THR A 81 14.14 -38.15 11.06
N LYS A 82 13.61 -37.08 10.47
CA LYS A 82 14.42 -36.05 9.80
C LYS A 82 14.19 -34.70 10.46
N THR A 83 15.29 -33.99 10.70
CA THR A 83 15.28 -32.63 11.25
C THR A 83 15.84 -31.65 10.23
N SER A 84 15.20 -30.49 10.11
CA SER A 84 15.69 -29.36 9.33
C SER A 84 15.59 -28.10 10.17
N SER A 85 16.61 -27.26 10.14
CA SER A 85 16.68 -26.02 10.92
C SER A 85 16.44 -24.83 10.01
N TYR A 86 15.53 -23.96 10.42
CA TYR A 86 15.09 -22.80 9.66
C TYR A 86 15.50 -21.52 10.37
N ARG A 87 16.19 -20.64 9.65
CA ARG A 87 16.56 -19.32 10.17
C ARG A 87 15.41 -18.35 9.94
N VAL A 88 14.89 -17.80 11.03
CA VAL A 88 13.87 -16.76 11.01
C VAL A 88 14.39 -15.57 11.79
N SER A 89 14.56 -14.44 11.13
CA SER A 89 14.93 -13.20 11.80
C SER A 89 13.67 -12.43 12.16
N THR A 90 13.65 -11.80 13.33
CA THR A 90 12.66 -10.79 13.69
C THR A 90 13.39 -9.45 13.78
N LYS A 91 12.73 -8.37 13.32
CA LYS A 91 13.36 -7.05 13.29
C LYS A 91 13.30 -6.41 14.69
N GLY A 92 14.39 -6.57 15.44
CA GLY A 92 14.89 -5.62 16.45
C GLY A 92 14.10 -5.44 17.76
N SER A 93 14.82 -5.21 18.85
CA SER A 93 14.33 -5.12 20.25
C SER A 93 13.40 -3.94 20.57
N ALA A 94 12.96 -3.16 19.58
CA ALA A 94 12.17 -1.96 19.80
C ALA A 94 10.68 -2.31 19.81
N SER A 95 10.08 -2.29 20.99
CA SER A 95 8.64 -2.10 21.08
C SER A 95 8.31 -0.67 20.63
N SER A 96 7.49 -0.51 19.59
CA SER A 96 6.95 0.80 19.23
C SER A 96 5.45 0.86 19.51
N SER A 97 4.96 2.05 19.81
CA SER A 97 3.54 2.31 20.02
C SER A 97 3.10 3.34 18.99
N PRO A 98 2.61 2.90 17.83
CA PRO A 98 2.12 3.82 16.82
C PRO A 98 0.94 4.64 17.36
N THR A 99 0.82 5.86 16.89
CA THR A 99 -0.26 6.78 17.27
C THR A 99 -1.05 7.20 16.05
N PHE A 100 -2.30 7.59 16.25
CA PHE A 100 -3.23 7.98 15.20
C PHE A 100 -3.91 9.31 15.54
N ASP A 101 -4.32 10.05 14.52
CA ASP A 101 -5.23 11.19 14.69
C ASP A 101 -6.70 10.72 14.78
N ALA A 102 -7.62 11.65 15.03
CA ALA A 102 -9.05 11.34 15.15
C ALA A 102 -9.70 10.84 13.83
N ASN A 103 -9.04 11.07 12.69
CA ASN A 103 -9.49 10.56 11.39
C ASN A 103 -8.93 9.17 11.09
N GLY A 104 -8.10 8.60 11.99
CA GLY A 104 -7.48 7.30 11.83
C GLY A 104 -6.27 7.32 10.90
N ASN A 105 -5.58 8.44 10.73
CA ASN A 105 -4.29 8.48 10.06
C ASN A 105 -3.17 8.25 11.07
N MET A 106 -2.21 7.36 10.77
CA MET A 106 -1.06 7.14 11.63
C MET A 106 -0.22 8.43 11.71
N THR A 107 0.02 8.95 12.91
CA THR A 107 0.81 10.17 13.17
C THR A 107 2.22 9.87 13.65
N SER A 108 2.49 8.65 14.12
CA SER A 108 3.83 8.17 14.49
C SER A 108 3.90 6.66 14.35
N ASP A 109 5.02 6.12 13.86
CA ASP A 109 5.35 4.67 13.92
C ASP A 109 6.23 4.33 15.14
N GLY A 110 6.50 5.33 15.99
CA GLY A 110 7.45 5.29 17.11
C GLY A 110 8.89 5.68 16.77
N THR A 111 9.19 5.89 15.48
CA THR A 111 10.48 6.38 14.98
C THR A 111 10.31 7.67 14.18
N ASN A 112 9.43 7.64 13.20
CA ASN A 112 9.06 8.73 12.30
C ASN A 112 7.69 9.29 12.71
N THR A 113 7.47 10.56 12.44
CA THR A 113 6.15 11.20 12.56
C THR A 113 5.59 11.59 11.21
N TYR A 114 4.27 11.64 11.13
CA TYR A 114 3.53 11.85 9.89
C TYR A 114 2.53 12.98 10.03
N GLU A 115 2.46 13.83 9.02
CA GLU A 115 1.47 14.90 8.93
C GLU A 115 0.55 14.64 7.74
N TRP A 116 -0.74 14.90 7.94
CA TRP A 116 -1.81 14.63 6.98
C TRP A 116 -2.57 15.92 6.69
N ASP A 117 -3.03 16.08 5.45
CA ASP A 117 -3.93 17.18 5.13
C ASP A 117 -5.39 16.86 5.50
N ALA A 118 -6.26 17.86 5.34
CA ALA A 118 -7.69 17.73 5.62
C ALA A 118 -8.41 16.68 4.75
N GLU A 119 -7.76 16.16 3.71
CA GLU A 119 -8.26 15.07 2.87
C GLU A 119 -7.67 13.71 3.26
N ASN A 120 -6.99 13.60 4.41
CA ASN A 120 -6.31 12.38 4.85
C ASN A 120 -5.24 11.90 3.86
N ARG A 121 -4.49 12.83 3.25
CA ARG A 121 -3.31 12.52 2.41
C ARG A 121 -2.03 12.83 3.16
N LEU A 122 -1.04 11.94 3.07
CA LEU A 122 0.25 12.07 3.76
C LEU A 122 1.03 13.22 3.16
N VAL A 123 1.16 14.35 3.85
CA VAL A 123 1.85 15.54 3.32
C VAL A 123 3.29 15.67 3.82
N LYS A 124 3.64 15.03 4.92
CA LYS A 124 5.01 15.06 5.44
C LYS A 124 5.37 13.84 6.28
N ILE A 125 6.61 13.37 6.13
CA ILE A 125 7.24 12.41 7.03
C ILE A 125 8.43 13.12 7.68
N SER A 126 8.45 13.20 9.01
CA SER A 126 9.63 13.68 9.75
C SER A 126 10.39 12.49 10.31
N TYR A 127 11.68 12.44 10.01
CA TYR A 127 12.61 11.40 10.45
C TYR A 127 13.38 11.85 11.69
N PRO A 128 13.99 10.93 12.46
CA PRO A 128 14.93 11.28 13.51
C PRO A 128 16.01 12.26 13.01
N GLY A 129 16.36 13.21 13.87
CA GLY A 129 17.29 14.30 13.55
C GLY A 129 16.61 15.65 13.33
N VAL A 130 17.40 16.70 13.23
CA VAL A 130 16.91 18.08 13.09
C VAL A 130 16.65 18.40 11.62
N ASN A 131 15.46 18.92 11.30
CA ASN A 131 15.06 19.32 9.94
C ASN A 131 15.31 18.23 8.89
N ASN A 132 14.90 17.01 9.22
CA ASN A 132 15.11 15.81 8.42
C ASN A 132 13.75 15.25 8.00
N PHE A 133 13.26 15.55 6.80
CA PHE A 133 11.88 15.20 6.42
C PHE A 133 11.71 15.02 4.90
N SER A 134 10.62 14.36 4.52
CA SER A 134 10.08 14.31 3.16
C SER A 134 8.74 15.04 3.12
N GLN A 135 8.46 15.80 2.07
CA GLN A 135 7.18 16.46 1.86
C GLN A 135 6.54 16.01 0.55
N PHE A 136 5.21 15.90 0.56
CA PHE A 136 4.41 15.42 -0.55
C PHE A 136 3.37 16.48 -0.94
N SER A 137 3.15 16.64 -2.25
CA SER A 137 2.06 17.45 -2.80
C SER A 137 1.17 16.61 -3.68
N TYR A 138 -0.08 17.04 -3.80
CA TYR A 138 -1.13 16.29 -4.48
C TYR A 138 -1.99 17.21 -5.35
N ASP A 139 -2.56 16.66 -6.42
CA ASP A 139 -3.59 17.35 -7.20
C ASP A 139 -5.01 17.03 -6.69
N GLY A 140 -6.02 17.59 -7.37
CA GLY A 140 -7.43 17.39 -7.02
C GLY A 140 -7.93 15.94 -7.19
N LEU A 141 -7.20 15.10 -7.92
CA LEU A 141 -7.47 13.67 -8.10
C LEU A 141 -6.73 12.81 -7.08
N ARG A 142 -6.07 13.44 -6.08
CA ARG A 142 -5.22 12.80 -5.06
C ARG A 142 -3.96 12.14 -5.59
N ARG A 143 -3.54 12.45 -6.82
CA ARG A 143 -2.27 11.95 -7.35
C ARG A 143 -1.12 12.67 -6.68
N ASN A 144 -0.13 11.94 -6.20
CA ASN A 144 1.08 12.54 -5.64
C ASN A 144 1.91 13.19 -6.77
N THR A 145 1.92 14.52 -6.82
CA THR A 145 2.52 15.33 -7.90
C THR A 145 3.90 15.85 -7.58
N LYS A 146 4.32 15.87 -6.31
CA LYS A 146 5.65 16.35 -5.93
C LYS A 146 6.14 15.68 -4.66
N ASN A 147 7.42 15.30 -4.65
CA ASN A 147 8.15 14.88 -3.46
C ASN A 147 9.36 15.79 -3.26
N ILE A 148 9.62 16.20 -2.02
CA ILE A 148 10.78 17.02 -1.63
C ILE A 148 11.49 16.32 -0.48
N GLU A 149 12.78 16.06 -0.64
CA GLU A 149 13.65 15.53 0.40
C GLU A 149 14.47 16.64 1.03
N THR A 150 14.38 16.75 2.36
CA THR A 150 15.23 17.65 3.16
C THR A 150 16.05 16.83 4.15
N VAL A 151 17.36 17.04 4.16
CA VAL A 151 18.30 16.41 5.10
C VAL A 151 19.06 17.53 5.81
N ALA A 152 19.03 17.53 7.15
CA ALA A 152 19.68 18.54 7.98
C ALA A 152 19.38 20.00 7.55
N GLY A 153 18.12 20.27 7.18
CA GLY A 153 17.64 21.59 6.76
C GLY A 153 17.93 21.98 5.31
N SER A 154 18.64 21.16 4.54
CA SER A 154 18.91 21.41 3.12
C SER A 154 18.07 20.50 2.23
N VAL A 155 17.45 21.07 1.18
CA VAL A 155 16.74 20.29 0.16
C VAL A 155 17.77 19.52 -0.67
N THR A 156 17.68 18.19 -0.66
CA THR A 156 18.60 17.29 -1.36
C THR A 156 18.00 16.68 -2.62
N SER A 157 16.68 16.63 -2.73
CA SER A 157 15.99 16.09 -3.91
C SER A 157 14.62 16.73 -4.07
N VAL A 158 14.24 16.99 -5.31
CA VAL A 158 12.89 17.40 -5.70
C VAL A 158 12.49 16.56 -6.91
N ASN A 159 11.38 15.85 -6.79
CA ASN A 159 10.75 15.14 -7.91
C ASN A 159 9.36 15.71 -8.13
N GLN A 160 9.10 16.24 -9.32
CA GLN A 160 7.78 16.66 -9.80
C GLN A 160 7.28 15.63 -10.81
N PHE A 161 6.06 15.12 -10.62
CA PHE A 161 5.51 14.05 -11.45
C PHE A 161 4.48 14.56 -12.43
N VAL A 162 4.58 14.09 -13.67
CA VAL A 162 3.53 14.22 -14.68
C VAL A 162 2.76 12.92 -14.73
N TRP A 163 1.43 13.02 -14.79
CA TRP A 163 0.52 11.89 -14.76
C TRP A 163 -0.35 11.84 -16.00
N GLU A 164 -0.49 10.65 -16.56
CA GLU A 164 -1.55 10.29 -17.49
C GLU A 164 -2.49 9.35 -16.74
N ASP A 165 -3.74 9.78 -16.54
CA ASP A 165 -4.67 9.11 -15.63
C ASP A 165 -4.02 8.84 -14.25
N PHE A 166 -3.96 7.58 -13.78
CA PHE A 166 -3.33 7.17 -12.49
C PHE A 166 -2.00 6.46 -12.73
N GLU A 167 -1.33 6.76 -13.84
CA GLU A 167 0.02 6.30 -14.12
C GLU A 167 0.96 7.50 -14.21
N ARG A 168 2.09 7.45 -13.49
CA ARG A 168 3.13 8.49 -13.63
C ARG A 168 3.85 8.22 -14.93
N VAL A 169 3.96 9.24 -15.78
CA VAL A 169 4.63 9.15 -17.07
C VAL A 169 5.99 9.84 -17.08
N GLU A 170 6.18 10.86 -16.25
CA GLU A 170 7.47 11.57 -16.14
C GLU A 170 7.78 11.99 -14.71
N ALA A 171 9.08 12.13 -14.41
CA ALA A 171 9.60 12.83 -13.25
C ALA A 171 10.52 13.97 -13.71
N ARG A 172 10.46 15.09 -12.99
CA ARG A 172 11.18 16.33 -13.27
C ARG A 172 11.85 16.88 -12.02
N ASP A 173 12.97 17.58 -12.20
CA ASP A 173 13.69 18.23 -11.11
C ASP A 173 13.02 19.56 -10.69
N VAL A 174 13.65 20.29 -9.77
CA VAL A 174 13.16 21.59 -9.29
C VAL A 174 13.03 22.66 -10.38
N SER A 175 13.81 22.54 -11.46
CA SER A 175 13.82 23.43 -12.62
C SER A 175 12.88 22.97 -13.73
N ALA A 176 12.04 21.97 -13.45
CA ALA A 176 11.16 21.29 -14.39
C ALA A 176 11.88 20.54 -15.54
N SER A 177 13.18 20.26 -15.39
CA SER A 177 13.95 19.46 -16.35
C SER A 177 13.57 17.98 -16.21
N LEU A 178 13.44 17.26 -17.33
CA LEU A 178 13.11 15.84 -17.34
C LEU A 178 14.22 15.01 -16.69
N THR A 179 13.91 14.27 -15.62
CA THR A 179 14.85 13.35 -14.95
C THR A 179 14.53 11.90 -15.23
N ALA A 180 13.27 11.56 -15.47
CA ALA A 180 12.89 10.25 -15.98
C ALA A 180 11.59 10.27 -16.77
N ARG A 181 11.47 9.30 -17.69
CA ARG A 181 10.22 8.90 -18.33
C ARG A 181 9.93 7.44 -18.00
N PHE A 182 8.70 7.16 -17.61
CA PHE A 182 8.28 5.84 -17.14
C PHE A 182 7.50 5.08 -18.21
N TYR A 183 7.65 3.77 -18.22
CA TYR A 183 6.96 2.82 -19.08
C TYR A 183 6.58 1.57 -18.27
N ASP A 184 5.68 0.74 -18.80
CA ASP A 184 5.18 -0.46 -18.10
C ASP A 184 6.28 -1.40 -17.60
N PHE A 185 7.36 -1.54 -18.38
CA PHE A 185 8.46 -2.46 -18.11
C PHE A 185 9.82 -1.76 -18.13
N GLY A 186 9.88 -0.52 -17.64
CA GLY A 186 11.16 0.18 -17.56
C GLY A 186 11.05 1.69 -17.42
N GLU A 187 12.20 2.33 -17.46
CA GLU A 187 12.29 3.77 -17.46
C GLU A 187 13.44 4.25 -18.36
N VAL A 188 13.38 5.50 -18.79
CA VAL A 188 14.55 6.22 -19.25
C VAL A 188 14.91 7.21 -18.17
N SER A 189 15.99 6.96 -17.44
CA SER A 189 16.47 7.74 -16.30
C SER A 189 17.74 8.49 -16.70
N SER A 190 17.71 9.83 -16.67
CA SER A 190 18.82 10.71 -17.09
C SER A 190 19.44 10.36 -18.45
N GLY A 191 18.61 9.88 -19.40
CA GLY A 191 19.04 9.49 -20.75
C GLY A 191 19.46 8.04 -20.92
N SER A 192 19.54 7.25 -19.84
CA SER A 192 19.83 5.81 -19.88
C SER A 192 18.53 5.01 -19.84
N SER A 193 18.39 4.01 -20.73
CA SER A 193 17.24 3.10 -20.71
C SER A 193 17.50 1.94 -19.76
N GLU A 194 16.54 1.69 -18.88
CA GLU A 194 16.53 0.61 -17.90
C GLU A 194 15.26 -0.21 -18.11
N TYR A 195 15.39 -1.54 -18.17
CA TYR A 195 14.28 -2.46 -18.42
C TYR A 195 13.96 -3.24 -17.16
N TYR A 196 12.68 -3.44 -16.88
CA TYR A 196 12.21 -4.15 -15.71
C TYR A 196 11.68 -5.54 -16.08
N THR A 197 12.05 -6.54 -15.30
CA THR A 197 11.31 -7.81 -15.25
C THR A 197 10.45 -7.85 -13.99
N THR A 198 9.26 -8.43 -14.07
CA THR A 198 8.30 -8.45 -12.96
C THR A 198 7.84 -9.86 -12.62
N ASP A 199 7.39 -10.08 -11.38
CA ASP A 199 6.67 -11.30 -11.01
C ASP A 199 5.19 -11.24 -11.43
N HIS A 200 4.41 -12.27 -11.06
CA HIS A 200 3.00 -12.40 -11.44
C HIS A 200 2.11 -11.29 -10.87
N LEU A 201 2.55 -10.61 -9.81
CA LEU A 201 1.88 -9.46 -9.21
C LEU A 201 2.31 -8.12 -9.84
N GLY A 202 3.29 -8.14 -10.75
CA GLY A 202 3.88 -6.92 -11.31
C GLY A 202 5.01 -6.32 -10.46
N SER A 203 5.49 -7.01 -9.43
CA SER A 203 6.60 -6.51 -8.60
C SER A 203 7.91 -6.57 -9.38
N VAL A 204 8.67 -5.47 -9.42
CA VAL A 204 9.95 -5.41 -10.16
C VAL A 204 10.97 -6.35 -9.52
N ARG A 205 11.36 -7.42 -10.24
CA ARG A 205 12.33 -8.43 -9.82
C ARG A 205 13.74 -8.08 -10.23
N GLU A 206 13.91 -7.55 -11.44
CA GLU A 206 15.21 -7.20 -11.98
C GLU A 206 15.13 -5.90 -12.76
N MET A 207 16.25 -5.20 -12.80
CA MET A 207 16.47 -4.05 -13.66
C MET A 207 17.71 -4.32 -14.51
N THR A 208 17.59 -4.19 -15.82
CA THR A 208 18.68 -4.44 -16.76
C THR A 208 18.97 -3.23 -17.64
N SER A 209 20.23 -3.05 -17.99
CA SER A 209 20.67 -2.02 -18.93
C SER A 209 20.38 -2.43 -20.38
N THR A 210 20.64 -1.52 -21.32
CA THR A 210 20.57 -1.80 -22.76
C THR A 210 21.50 -2.91 -23.24
N SER A 211 22.55 -3.25 -22.48
CA SER A 211 23.45 -4.36 -22.80
C SER A 211 23.00 -5.69 -22.20
N GLY A 212 21.87 -5.73 -21.49
CA GLY A 212 21.38 -6.92 -20.77
C GLY A 212 22.12 -7.19 -19.45
N THR A 213 22.89 -6.23 -18.94
CA THR A 213 23.55 -6.34 -17.64
C THR A 213 22.54 -6.10 -16.52
N ILE A 214 22.59 -6.90 -15.45
CA ILE A 214 21.73 -6.71 -14.27
C ILE A 214 22.27 -5.54 -13.44
N ASP A 215 21.52 -4.43 -13.44
CA ASP A 215 21.82 -3.23 -12.66
C ASP A 215 21.22 -3.29 -11.25
N ALA A 216 20.14 -4.06 -11.06
CA ALA A 216 19.58 -4.43 -9.77
C ALA A 216 18.76 -5.72 -9.82
N GLN A 217 18.75 -6.48 -8.71
CA GLN A 217 17.88 -7.65 -8.51
C GLN A 217 17.26 -7.64 -7.11
N TYR A 218 15.98 -8.01 -7.02
CA TYR A 218 15.17 -7.94 -5.82
C TYR A 218 14.45 -9.27 -5.52
N GLN A 219 14.28 -9.54 -4.22
CA GLN A 219 13.32 -10.50 -3.68
C GLN A 219 12.33 -9.78 -2.77
N TYR A 220 11.10 -10.28 -2.74
CA TYR A 220 10.03 -9.76 -1.91
C TYR A 220 9.56 -10.81 -0.92
N GLN A 221 9.27 -10.37 0.29
CA GLN A 221 8.42 -11.11 1.21
C GLN A 221 6.96 -10.99 0.76
N ALA A 222 6.07 -11.84 1.30
CA ALA A 222 4.67 -11.89 0.89
C ALA A 222 3.94 -10.52 0.96
N TRP A 223 4.26 -9.69 1.95
CA TRP A 223 3.69 -8.34 2.12
C TRP A 223 4.52 -7.22 1.48
N GLY A 224 5.43 -7.55 0.56
CA GLY A 224 6.17 -6.57 -0.23
C GLY A 224 7.44 -6.01 0.42
N GLU A 225 7.84 -6.53 1.59
CA GLU A 225 9.14 -6.16 2.17
C GLU A 225 10.26 -6.58 1.21
N THR A 226 11.04 -5.61 0.76
CA THR A 226 11.99 -5.77 -0.35
C THR A 226 13.38 -6.07 0.18
N GLN A 227 14.05 -7.05 -0.42
CA GLN A 227 15.47 -7.33 -0.24
C GLN A 227 16.18 -7.20 -1.58
N LYS A 228 17.13 -6.27 -1.68
CA LYS A 228 18.02 -6.19 -2.83
C LYS A 228 19.14 -7.21 -2.69
N ILE A 229 19.34 -8.01 -3.73
CA ILE A 229 20.29 -9.13 -3.74
C ILE A 229 21.50 -8.83 -4.61
N GLN A 230 21.33 -7.99 -5.63
CA GLN A 230 22.40 -7.61 -6.55
C GLN A 230 22.23 -6.17 -7.02
N GLY A 231 23.36 -5.56 -7.40
CA GLY A 231 23.40 -4.28 -8.10
C GLY A 231 23.42 -3.05 -7.20
N THR A 232 23.82 -1.91 -7.77
CA THR A 232 23.92 -0.62 -7.06
C THR A 232 22.78 0.32 -7.39
N ALA A 233 22.11 0.11 -8.53
CA ALA A 233 20.99 0.93 -8.95
C ALA A 233 19.73 0.66 -8.11
N ASN A 234 18.76 1.57 -8.17
CA ASN A 234 17.50 1.46 -7.44
C ASN A 234 16.35 1.67 -8.41
N SER A 235 15.44 0.70 -8.49
CA SER A 235 14.21 0.91 -9.24
C SER A 235 13.32 1.88 -8.48
N ARG A 236 12.64 2.77 -9.21
CA ARG A 236 11.62 3.66 -8.65
C ARG A 236 10.28 2.97 -8.41
N TYR A 237 10.08 1.82 -9.04
CA TYR A 237 8.89 0.98 -8.87
C TYR A 237 9.27 -0.31 -8.17
N SER A 238 8.37 -0.83 -7.35
CA SER A 238 8.68 -1.94 -6.47
C SER A 238 7.53 -2.95 -6.43
N PHE A 239 7.18 -3.44 -5.25
CA PHE A 239 6.08 -4.37 -5.03
C PHE A 239 4.80 -3.91 -5.74
N THR A 240 4.13 -4.87 -6.40
CA THR A 240 2.89 -4.69 -7.17
C THR A 240 2.93 -3.58 -8.24
N GLY A 241 4.12 -3.16 -8.67
CA GLY A 241 4.28 -2.14 -9.71
C GLY A 241 4.02 -0.72 -9.24
N HIS A 242 4.05 -0.46 -7.93
CA HIS A 242 3.81 0.85 -7.35
C HIS A 242 5.10 1.63 -7.12
N TYR A 243 4.98 2.96 -7.12
CA TYR A 243 6.11 3.86 -6.89
C TYR A 243 6.63 3.73 -5.45
N LEU A 244 7.93 3.48 -5.30
CA LEU A 244 8.60 3.36 -4.01
C LEU A 244 9.15 4.73 -3.59
N HIS A 245 8.69 5.23 -2.46
CA HIS A 245 9.36 6.33 -1.78
C HIS A 245 10.59 5.80 -1.04
N SER A 246 11.74 5.81 -1.72
CA SER A 246 12.97 5.13 -1.31
C SER A 246 13.44 5.46 0.11
N ARG A 247 13.24 6.70 0.57
CA ARG A 247 13.70 7.14 1.89
C ARG A 247 12.89 6.57 3.05
N SER A 248 11.56 6.50 2.92
CA SER A 248 10.72 5.86 3.96
C SER A 248 10.53 4.37 3.74
N GLY A 249 10.76 3.87 2.53
CA GLY A 249 10.39 2.51 2.12
C GLY A 249 8.88 2.33 1.90
N PHE A 250 8.09 3.42 1.87
CA PHE A 250 6.66 3.33 1.61
C PHE A 250 6.37 3.16 0.13
N ILE A 251 5.41 2.28 -0.14
CA ILE A 251 4.88 2.06 -1.46
C ILE A 251 3.69 3.01 -1.62
N LEU A 252 3.77 3.92 -2.60
CA LEU A 252 2.81 5.00 -2.79
C LEU A 252 1.77 4.61 -3.85
N ALA A 253 0.67 4.06 -3.38
CA ALA A 253 -0.54 3.93 -4.19
C ALA A 253 -1.22 5.30 -4.36
N PRO A 254 -2.05 5.48 -5.40
CA PRO A 254 -2.75 6.73 -5.64
C PRO A 254 -3.51 7.30 -4.42
N PHE A 255 -4.20 6.46 -3.65
CA PHE A 255 -5.05 6.92 -2.55
C PHE A 255 -4.48 6.69 -1.15
N ARG A 256 -3.50 5.81 -0.99
CA ARG A 256 -2.94 5.41 0.31
C ARG A 256 -1.45 5.14 0.23
N ALA A 257 -0.76 5.36 1.35
CA ALA A 257 0.63 4.94 1.52
C ALA A 257 0.68 3.59 2.25
N TYR A 258 1.37 2.62 1.65
CA TYR A 258 1.52 1.26 2.18
C TYR A 258 2.87 1.09 2.87
N ALA A 259 2.84 0.62 4.12
CA ALA A 259 4.01 0.26 4.89
C ALA A 259 4.20 -1.27 4.83
N SER A 260 5.02 -1.74 3.89
CA SER A 260 5.31 -3.18 3.73
C SER A 260 5.95 -3.80 4.95
N SER A 261 6.71 -3.01 5.73
CA SER A 261 7.29 -3.43 7.01
C SER A 261 6.24 -3.74 8.09
N MET A 262 5.04 -3.21 7.96
CA MET A 262 3.91 -3.42 8.89
C MET A 262 2.75 -4.19 8.25
N ALA A 263 2.88 -4.57 6.97
CA ALA A 263 1.86 -5.27 6.20
C ALA A 263 0.50 -4.53 6.15
N ARG A 264 0.50 -3.19 6.12
CA ARG A 264 -0.75 -2.40 6.15
C ARG A 264 -0.66 -1.01 5.55
N TRP A 265 -1.84 -0.43 5.28
CA TRP A 265 -2.00 0.98 4.97
C TRP A 265 -1.80 1.86 6.20
N LEU A 266 -1.27 3.07 6.00
CA LEU A 266 -1.03 4.05 7.07
C LEU A 266 -2.27 4.85 7.49
N ASN A 267 -3.28 4.90 6.61
CA ASN A 267 -4.54 5.59 6.82
C ASN A 267 -5.73 4.68 6.50
N ARG A 268 -6.89 5.03 7.03
CA ARG A 268 -8.16 4.32 6.76
C ARG A 268 -8.46 4.29 5.27
N ASP A 269 -9.08 3.21 4.82
CA ASP A 269 -9.66 3.12 3.49
C ASP A 269 -10.60 4.30 3.22
N PRO A 270 -10.37 5.11 2.18
CA PRO A 270 -11.29 6.18 1.82
C PRO A 270 -12.69 5.69 1.39
N PHE A 271 -12.82 4.43 0.99
CA PHE A 271 -14.11 3.79 0.78
C PHE A 271 -14.76 3.31 2.07
N GLU A 272 -14.05 3.39 3.19
CA GLU A 272 -14.52 3.02 4.53
C GLU A 272 -14.97 1.55 4.52
N GLU A 273 -16.05 1.22 5.22
CA GLU A 273 -16.44 -0.18 5.44
C GLU A 273 -17.02 -0.88 4.20
N SER A 274 -17.10 -0.22 3.04
CA SER A 274 -17.63 -0.85 1.83
C SER A 274 -16.75 -1.99 1.30
N GLU A 275 -15.44 -1.93 1.57
CA GLU A 275 -14.46 -2.96 1.15
C GLU A 275 -14.11 -3.93 2.28
N GLY A 276 -14.60 -3.70 3.50
CA GLY A 276 -14.38 -4.57 4.64
C GLY A 276 -14.33 -3.83 5.98
N LEU A 277 -14.45 -4.60 7.08
CA LEU A 277 -14.48 -4.03 8.43
C LEU A 277 -13.10 -3.55 8.92
N ASN A 278 -12.02 -4.06 8.33
CA ASN A 278 -10.66 -3.63 8.67
C ASN A 278 -10.12 -2.67 7.61
N LEU A 279 -10.20 -1.38 7.93
CA LEU A 279 -9.87 -0.28 7.03
C LEU A 279 -8.38 -0.07 6.77
N TYR A 280 -7.52 -0.83 7.46
CA TYR A 280 -6.07 -0.81 7.29
C TYR A 280 -5.54 -2.09 6.64
N ALA A 281 -6.39 -3.11 6.48
CA ALA A 281 -5.97 -4.39 5.94
C ALA A 281 -5.46 -4.24 4.50
N TYR A 282 -4.35 -4.90 4.22
CA TYR A 282 -3.86 -5.05 2.86
C TYR A 282 -4.37 -6.37 2.29
N LEU A 283 -5.24 -6.29 1.27
CA LEU A 283 -5.73 -7.43 0.49
C LEU A 283 -6.32 -8.58 1.33
N GLU A 284 -7.02 -8.26 2.42
CA GLU A 284 -7.59 -9.28 3.33
C GLU A 284 -6.56 -10.29 3.87
N ASN A 285 -5.29 -9.90 3.93
CA ASN A 285 -4.14 -10.76 4.25
C ASN A 285 -3.82 -11.84 3.20
N ASP A 286 -4.22 -11.62 1.95
CA ASP A 286 -3.89 -12.47 0.81
C ASP A 286 -3.12 -11.71 -0.29
N PRO A 287 -1.88 -11.26 -0.01
CA PRO A 287 -1.08 -10.47 -0.95
C PRO A 287 -0.38 -11.32 -2.02
N ILE A 288 -0.53 -12.65 -1.99
CA ILE A 288 0.11 -13.56 -2.96
C ILE A 288 -0.73 -13.67 -4.23
N ASP A 289 -2.06 -13.61 -4.11
CA ASP A 289 -2.99 -13.85 -5.21
C ASP A 289 -3.63 -12.57 -5.78
N PHE A 290 -3.46 -11.43 -5.11
CA PHE A 290 -4.17 -10.19 -5.41
C PHE A 290 -3.27 -8.96 -5.42
N THR A 291 -3.77 -7.87 -6.03
CA THR A 291 -3.13 -6.54 -6.04
C THR A 291 -4.15 -5.48 -5.65
N ASP A 292 -3.70 -4.37 -5.05
CA ASP A 292 -4.51 -3.17 -4.81
C ASP A 292 -3.89 -2.01 -5.59
N ASP A 293 -4.30 -1.87 -6.85
CA ASP A 293 -3.68 -0.94 -7.80
C ASP A 293 -3.84 0.53 -7.34
N PHE A 294 -4.91 0.85 -6.62
CA PHE A 294 -5.26 2.22 -6.24
C PHE A 294 -5.04 2.52 -4.76
N GLY A 295 -4.93 1.49 -3.92
CA GLY A 295 -5.09 1.64 -2.48
C GLY A 295 -6.57 1.88 -2.13
N LEU A 296 -7.51 1.16 -2.75
CA LEU A 296 -8.95 1.29 -2.52
C LEU A 296 -9.69 -0.05 -2.45
N GLY A 297 -9.03 -1.19 -2.66
CA GLY A 297 -9.71 -2.48 -2.65
C GLY A 297 -9.02 -3.55 -3.49
N LYS A 298 -9.53 -4.77 -3.37
CA LYS A 298 -8.94 -5.98 -3.95
C LYS A 298 -9.18 -6.04 -5.47
N GLY A 299 -8.13 -5.81 -6.26
CA GLY A 299 -8.09 -6.16 -7.68
C GLY A 299 -7.74 -7.63 -7.87
N LYS A 300 -8.32 -8.30 -8.87
CA LYS A 300 -7.84 -9.65 -9.25
C LYS A 300 -6.44 -9.52 -9.83
N GLY A 301 -5.48 -10.28 -9.29
CA GLY A 301 -4.13 -10.39 -9.82
C GLY A 301 -4.13 -11.04 -11.20
N GLY A 302 -4.33 -10.22 -12.24
CA GLY A 302 -4.01 -10.56 -13.61
C GLY A 302 -2.77 -9.78 -13.97
N GLY A 303 -1.63 -10.46 -14.14
CA GLY A 303 -0.36 -9.78 -14.42
C GLY A 303 -0.51 -8.75 -15.55
N LYS A 304 0.22 -7.63 -15.44
CA LYS A 304 0.35 -6.63 -16.52
C LYS A 304 1.06 -7.18 -17.77
N GLY A 305 1.00 -8.48 -18.03
CA GLY A 305 1.61 -9.15 -19.17
C GLY A 305 0.71 -9.12 -20.40
N GLY A 306 0.97 -8.15 -21.29
CA GLY A 306 0.68 -8.28 -22.71
C GLY A 306 -0.66 -7.75 -23.19
N GLY A 307 -0.61 -6.60 -23.88
CA GLY A 307 -1.64 -6.17 -24.82
C GLY A 307 -2.47 -5.00 -24.31
N LYS A 308 -2.38 -3.86 -25.00
CA LYS A 308 -3.48 -2.91 -25.04
C LYS A 308 -4.73 -3.65 -25.54
N GLY A 309 -5.58 -4.08 -24.62
CA GLY A 309 -6.85 -4.73 -24.92
C GLY A 309 -7.21 -5.88 -23.98
N GLY A 310 -7.89 -5.55 -22.88
CA GLY A 310 -8.77 -6.50 -22.19
C GLY A 310 -8.36 -6.94 -20.79
N SER A 311 -9.08 -6.40 -19.80
CA SER A 311 -9.29 -6.91 -18.42
C SER A 311 -8.30 -6.56 -17.29
N GLY A 312 -7.44 -5.56 -17.47
CA GLY A 312 -7.03 -4.74 -16.32
C GLY A 312 -8.21 -3.86 -15.91
N SER A 313 -8.45 -3.72 -14.60
CA SER A 313 -9.46 -2.85 -13.96
C SER A 313 -10.10 -1.82 -14.90
N SER A 314 -11.37 -2.08 -15.22
CA SER A 314 -12.22 -1.25 -16.08
C SER A 314 -11.95 0.26 -15.85
N PRO A 315 -11.69 1.10 -16.87
CA PRO A 315 -11.61 2.57 -16.69
C PRO A 315 -12.88 3.18 -16.07
N TYR A 316 -13.92 2.38 -15.91
CA TYR A 316 -15.13 2.67 -15.17
C TYR A 316 -14.92 2.68 -13.64
N CYS A 317 -14.06 1.82 -13.06
CA CYS A 317 -13.68 1.94 -11.64
C CYS A 317 -12.91 3.24 -11.35
N TYR A 318 -12.10 3.70 -12.31
CA TYR A 318 -11.38 4.97 -12.22
C TYR A 318 -12.33 6.16 -12.09
N GLN A 319 -13.36 6.20 -12.95
CA GLN A 319 -14.37 7.25 -12.93
C GLN A 319 -15.31 7.10 -11.73
N ASP A 320 -15.69 5.88 -11.37
CA ASP A 320 -16.63 5.64 -10.28
C ASP A 320 -15.96 5.88 -8.92
N ALA A 321 -14.68 5.55 -8.73
CA ALA A 321 -13.95 5.86 -7.50
C ALA A 321 -13.74 7.37 -7.30
N CYS A 322 -13.34 8.09 -8.36
CA CYS A 322 -13.31 9.55 -8.35
C CYS A 322 -14.72 10.15 -8.12
N CYS A 323 -15.77 9.59 -8.74
CA CYS A 323 -17.15 10.04 -8.58
C CYS A 323 -17.64 9.85 -7.13
N TRP A 324 -17.44 8.67 -6.56
CA TRP A 324 -17.85 8.35 -5.18
C TRP A 324 -17.07 9.16 -4.14
N GLN A 325 -15.78 9.39 -4.34
CA GLN A 325 -14.97 10.32 -3.53
C GLN A 325 -15.51 11.75 -3.57
N GLN A 326 -15.80 12.24 -4.76
CA GLN A 326 -16.34 13.58 -4.95
C GLN A 326 -17.78 13.72 -4.40
N TYR A 327 -18.58 12.65 -4.45
CA TYR A 327 -19.85 12.55 -3.75
C TYR A 327 -19.68 12.58 -2.23
N LYS A 328 -18.75 11.80 -1.66
CA LYS A 328 -18.47 11.79 -0.21
C LYS A 328 -18.01 13.19 0.27
N ARG A 329 -17.18 13.92 -0.49
CA ARG A 329 -16.80 15.32 -0.20
C ARG A 329 -18.01 16.25 -0.15
N CYS A 330 -18.89 16.12 -1.14
CA CYS A 330 -20.13 16.90 -1.22
C CYS A 330 -21.04 16.59 -0.02
N TYR A 331 -21.23 15.31 0.28
CA TYR A 331 -22.08 14.85 1.38
C TYR A 331 -21.53 15.27 2.75
N ALA A 332 -20.23 15.14 3.00
CA ALA A 332 -19.60 15.57 4.25
C ALA A 332 -19.76 17.08 4.47
N ARG A 333 -19.58 17.91 3.43
CA ARG A 333 -19.83 19.36 3.51
C ARG A 333 -21.29 19.68 3.78
N VAL A 334 -22.24 18.97 3.15
CA VAL A 334 -23.67 19.13 3.44
C VAL A 334 -23.99 18.74 4.88
N VAL A 335 -23.47 17.62 5.39
CA VAL A 335 -23.71 17.21 6.79
C VAL A 335 -23.14 18.24 7.77
N MET A 336 -21.92 18.74 7.53
CA MET A 336 -21.31 19.79 8.37
C MET A 336 -22.07 21.12 8.27
N ALA A 337 -22.55 21.49 7.08
CA ALA A 337 -23.41 22.66 6.90
C ALA A 337 -24.77 22.50 7.59
N TRP A 338 -25.32 21.29 7.67
CA TRP A 338 -26.57 21.01 8.39
C TRP A 338 -26.42 21.19 9.90
N VAL A 339 -25.27 20.78 10.46
CA VAL A 339 -24.93 21.01 11.87
C VAL A 339 -24.77 22.51 12.16
N SER A 340 -24.19 23.28 11.23
CA SER A 340 -24.10 24.75 11.33
C SER A 340 -25.43 25.47 11.08
N LEU A 341 -26.36 24.89 10.31
CA LEU A 341 -27.68 25.48 10.06
C LEU A 341 -28.59 25.48 11.29
N MET A 342 -28.30 24.65 12.29
CA MET A 342 -29.02 24.66 13.57
C MET A 342 -28.72 25.90 14.42
N THR A 343 -27.78 26.75 14.01
CA THR A 343 -27.36 27.95 14.76
C THR A 343 -27.49 29.28 14.01
N MET A 344 -27.88 29.32 12.72
CA MET A 344 -27.85 30.55 11.89
C MET A 344 -29.05 30.73 10.93
N GLY A 345 -29.22 31.94 10.38
CA GLY A 345 -30.47 32.48 9.78
C GLY A 345 -30.82 32.10 8.32
N LYS A 346 -31.96 32.62 7.85
CA LYS A 346 -32.71 32.16 6.64
C LYS A 346 -32.00 32.22 5.28
N SER A 347 -30.95 33.03 5.09
CA SER A 347 -30.19 33.11 3.83
C SER A 347 -29.42 31.81 3.54
N ASP A 348 -28.93 31.17 4.59
CA ASP A 348 -27.99 30.05 4.48
C ASP A 348 -28.72 28.74 4.14
N ALA A 349 -30.04 28.69 4.38
CA ALA A 349 -30.92 27.59 4.00
C ALA A 349 -31.06 27.44 2.47
N GLN A 350 -30.94 28.53 1.70
CA GLN A 350 -31.02 28.46 0.24
C GLN A 350 -29.72 27.88 -0.35
N HIS A 351 -28.55 28.30 0.15
CA HIS A 351 -27.26 27.73 -0.22
C HIS A 351 -27.14 26.24 0.16
N PHE A 352 -27.67 25.86 1.32
CA PHE A 352 -27.76 24.45 1.73
C PHE A 352 -28.62 23.60 0.80
N ASN A 353 -29.79 24.11 0.40
CA ASN A 353 -30.67 23.39 -0.52
C ASN A 353 -30.02 23.21 -1.90
N HIS A 354 -29.29 24.22 -2.38
CA HIS A 354 -28.54 24.12 -3.64
C HIS A 354 -27.40 23.08 -3.56
N ALA A 355 -26.56 23.15 -2.52
CA ALA A 355 -25.47 22.20 -2.30
C ALA A 355 -25.98 20.75 -2.13
N SER A 356 -27.08 20.55 -1.38
CA SER A 356 -27.70 19.23 -1.22
C SER A 356 -28.36 18.68 -2.50
N GLY A 357 -28.75 19.57 -3.42
CA GLY A 357 -29.20 19.24 -4.78
C GLY A 357 -28.04 18.72 -5.62
N CYS A 358 -26.93 19.45 -5.68
CA CYS A 358 -25.72 19.06 -6.39
C CYS A 358 -25.16 17.71 -5.91
N CYS A 359 -25.17 17.43 -4.60
CA CYS A 359 -24.73 16.13 -4.08
C CYS A 359 -25.66 14.98 -4.49
N ARG A 360 -26.97 15.22 -4.57
CA ARG A 360 -27.96 14.21 -5.01
C ARG A 360 -27.82 13.89 -6.50
N GLU A 361 -27.60 14.90 -7.33
CA GLU A 361 -27.31 14.71 -8.76
C GLU A 361 -26.03 13.88 -8.95
N ARG A 362 -24.96 14.20 -8.22
CA ARG A 362 -23.73 13.39 -8.22
C ARG A 362 -23.92 11.94 -7.79
N ARG A 363 -24.72 11.67 -6.75
CA ARG A 363 -25.06 10.29 -6.36
C ARG A 363 -25.73 9.55 -7.51
N SER A 364 -26.61 10.22 -8.25
CA SER A 364 -27.30 9.64 -9.40
C SER A 364 -26.36 9.39 -10.58
N GLU A 365 -25.34 10.23 -10.78
CA GLU A 365 -24.28 10.03 -11.77
C GLU A 365 -23.37 8.84 -11.41
N CYS A 366 -22.99 8.69 -10.14
CA CYS A 366 -22.20 7.55 -9.67
C CYS A 366 -23.02 6.24 -9.65
N ASN A 367 -24.34 6.30 -9.45
CA ASN A 367 -25.25 5.15 -9.51
C ASN A 367 -25.69 4.79 -10.94
N GLY A 368 -25.30 5.55 -11.96
CA GLY A 368 -25.76 5.39 -13.33
C GLY A 368 -25.23 4.12 -13.98
N THR A 369 -26.10 3.11 -14.11
CA THR A 369 -25.90 1.99 -15.04
C THR A 369 -25.64 2.53 -16.46
N VAL A 370 -24.80 1.82 -17.22
CA VAL A 370 -24.19 2.10 -18.55
C VAL A 370 -25.07 2.84 -19.60
N ALA A 371 -26.39 2.94 -19.42
CA ALA A 371 -27.33 3.54 -20.37
C ALA A 371 -27.41 5.09 -20.35
N LEU A 372 -27.02 5.80 -19.28
CA LEU A 372 -27.18 7.27 -19.22
C LEU A 372 -26.01 8.08 -19.82
N ARG A 373 -24.84 7.47 -20.03
CA ARG A 373 -23.63 8.18 -20.52
C ARG A 373 -23.58 8.44 -22.03
N ARG A 374 -24.60 8.03 -22.81
CA ARG A 374 -24.72 8.39 -24.24
C ARG A 374 -25.39 9.74 -24.51
N LYS A 375 -25.94 10.42 -23.49
CA LYS A 375 -26.86 11.56 -23.72
C LYS A 375 -26.34 12.96 -23.35
N TYR A 376 -25.17 13.11 -22.71
CA TYR A 376 -24.73 14.43 -22.24
C TYR A 376 -23.27 14.73 -22.61
N PRO A 377 -23.01 15.75 -23.47
CA PRO A 377 -21.66 16.17 -23.83
C PRO A 377 -20.98 16.93 -22.68
N LYS A 378 -19.65 17.07 -22.80
CA LYS A 378 -18.63 17.59 -21.85
C LYS A 378 -18.90 18.96 -21.16
N SER A 379 -20.07 19.58 -21.29
CA SER A 379 -20.34 20.96 -20.86
C SER A 379 -20.85 21.14 -19.43
N ARG A 380 -20.91 20.09 -18.59
CA ARG A 380 -21.37 20.18 -17.19
C ARG A 380 -20.26 20.06 -16.12
N PHE A 381 -19.00 20.24 -16.49
CA PHE A 381 -17.93 20.37 -15.50
C PHE A 381 -18.01 21.67 -14.67
N ASN A 382 -18.88 22.63 -15.03
CA ASN A 382 -18.97 23.92 -14.35
C ASN A 382 -19.56 23.88 -12.93
N CYS A 383 -20.39 22.89 -12.56
CA CYS A 383 -20.88 22.78 -11.17
C CYS A 383 -19.76 22.39 -10.18
N ALA A 384 -18.65 21.82 -10.66
CA ALA A 384 -17.53 21.44 -9.81
C ALA A 384 -16.70 22.65 -9.33
N GLU A 385 -16.63 23.72 -10.12
CA GLU A 385 -15.92 24.95 -9.72
C GLU A 385 -16.79 25.81 -8.79
N GLU A 386 -18.11 25.86 -8.98
CA GLU A 386 -19.02 26.66 -8.13
C GLU A 386 -19.19 26.06 -6.72
N CYS A 387 -19.26 24.74 -6.54
CA CYS A 387 -19.31 24.13 -5.20
C CYS A 387 -17.97 24.09 -4.43
N LEU A 388 -16.85 24.38 -5.10
CA LEU A 388 -15.53 24.44 -4.46
C LEU A 388 -15.09 25.87 -4.12
N SER A 389 -15.73 26.88 -4.73
CA SER A 389 -15.40 28.31 -4.58
C SER A 389 -16.33 29.08 -3.64
N GLU A 390 -17.50 28.52 -3.30
CA GLU A 390 -18.33 28.93 -2.15
C GLU A 390 -18.09 28.01 -0.94
#